data_AF-A0A6P2F7I1-F1
#
_entry.id   AF-A0A6P2F7I1-F1
#
_cell.length_a   1.000
_cell.length_b   1.000
_cell.length_c   1.000
_cell.angle_alpha   90.00
_cell.angle_beta   90.00
_cell.angle_gamma   90.00
#
_symmetry.space_group_name_H-M   'P 1'
#
loop_
_entity.id
_entity.type
_entity.pdbx_description
1 polymer ?
#
loop_
_entity_poly.entity_id
_entity_poly.type
_entity_poly.pdbx_seq_one_letter_code
_entity_poly.pdbx_strand_id
1 'polypeptide(L)'
;MEAAAKGELVIRDPQTTLPYRPERVREFWEILTPADVNAWLQAQGAPYRWNVLTDLEAQDAFAKFDPLQARYDDERSNQKYAVAWWNSALKASMWWELKSIKPREAAMLLCGLNPHGREATGEALAPEGEPSADDYKTLLRYFDDEAQDAQARTLQQWLDFATRKGLSHHSWIDEWLEAMPTARASSGASATEPAGRAGSAVWTKERKEEARAMLERLQGQGLKNYAATTAKAFGVSGSRLREVLKDKKEKGTPKKLNNSAFTWRRSSTKER
;
A
#
# COMPACT_ATOMS: atom_id res chain seq x y z
N MET A 1 -2.32 -34.15 -17.97
CA MET A 1 -2.38 -35.57 -17.52
C MET A 1 -1.63 -36.50 -18.46
N GLU A 2 -1.91 -36.53 -19.77
CA GLU A 2 -1.16 -37.40 -20.70
C GLU A 2 0.36 -37.18 -20.69
N ALA A 3 0.83 -35.92 -20.60
CA ALA A 3 2.26 -35.61 -20.51
C ALA A 3 2.92 -36.15 -19.23
N ALA A 4 2.20 -36.14 -18.10
CA ALA A 4 2.67 -36.72 -16.85
C ALA A 4 2.74 -38.25 -16.94
N ALA A 5 1.72 -38.90 -17.54
CA ALA A 5 1.70 -40.34 -17.79
C ALA A 5 2.84 -40.80 -18.72
N LYS A 6 3.22 -39.97 -19.70
CA LYS A 6 4.36 -40.21 -20.60
C LYS A 6 5.72 -39.90 -19.94
N GLY A 7 5.74 -39.36 -18.72
CA GLY A 7 6.96 -38.97 -18.00
C GLY A 7 7.63 -37.71 -18.55
N GLU A 8 6.91 -36.91 -19.34
CA GLU A 8 7.40 -35.65 -19.91
C GLU A 8 7.27 -34.49 -18.91
N LEU A 9 6.50 -34.68 -17.84
CA LEU A 9 6.20 -33.66 -16.85
C LEU A 9 6.56 -34.16 -15.45
N VAL A 10 7.23 -33.30 -14.68
CA VAL A 10 7.71 -33.64 -13.33
C VAL A 10 6.54 -33.62 -12.35
N ILE A 11 6.30 -34.75 -11.69
CA ILE A 11 5.30 -34.89 -10.63
C ILE A 11 5.98 -34.68 -9.27
N ARG A 12 5.30 -34.01 -8.34
CA ARG A 12 5.81 -33.76 -6.98
C ARG A 12 4.98 -34.47 -5.94
N ASP A 13 5.67 -34.96 -4.91
CA ASP A 13 5.07 -35.63 -3.78
C ASP A 13 4.25 -34.59 -2.98
N PRO A 14 2.98 -34.87 -2.65
CA PRO A 14 2.12 -33.89 -2.00
C PRO A 14 2.55 -33.54 -0.56
N GLN A 15 3.29 -34.41 0.12
CA GLN A 15 3.76 -34.17 1.48
C GLN A 15 5.13 -33.49 1.50
N THR A 16 6.02 -33.83 0.56
CA THR A 16 7.42 -33.35 0.60
C THR A 16 7.73 -32.31 -0.47
N THR A 17 6.86 -32.12 -1.47
CA THR A 17 7.06 -31.28 -2.66
C THR A 17 8.28 -31.66 -3.51
N LEU A 18 8.93 -32.78 -3.19
CA LEU A 18 10.09 -33.27 -3.91
C LEU A 18 9.67 -33.93 -5.23
N PRO A 19 10.50 -33.81 -6.29
CA PRO A 19 10.27 -34.53 -7.53
C PRO A 19 10.25 -36.04 -7.26
N TYR A 20 9.19 -36.71 -7.68
CA TYR A 20 9.14 -38.17 -7.64
C TYR A 20 8.43 -38.71 -8.88
N ARG A 21 8.72 -39.95 -9.22
CA ARG A 21 8.12 -40.62 -10.38
C ARG A 21 7.27 -41.78 -9.90
N PRO A 22 5.94 -41.65 -9.83
CA PRO A 22 5.09 -42.78 -9.50
C PRO A 22 5.13 -43.84 -10.61
N GLU A 23 5.07 -45.12 -10.25
CA GLU A 23 4.95 -46.22 -11.22
C GLU A 23 3.61 -46.18 -11.98
N ARG A 24 2.58 -45.60 -11.37
CA ARG A 24 1.29 -45.34 -11.99
C ARG A 24 0.87 -43.91 -11.70
N VAL A 25 0.82 -43.10 -12.76
CA VAL A 25 0.22 -41.77 -12.73
C VAL A 25 -1.28 -41.94 -12.50
N ARG A 26 -1.78 -41.44 -11.36
CA ARG A 26 -3.20 -41.59 -11.00
C ARG A 26 -3.99 -40.46 -11.65
N GLU A 27 -5.23 -40.73 -12.02
CA GLU A 27 -6.10 -39.74 -12.71
C GLU A 27 -6.61 -38.61 -11.81
N PHE A 28 -6.34 -38.65 -10.49
CA PHE A 28 -6.74 -37.58 -9.58
C PHE A 28 -5.60 -37.13 -8.64
N TRP A 29 -5.53 -35.81 -8.48
CA TRP A 29 -4.69 -35.00 -7.57
C TRP A 29 -3.19 -35.32 -7.54
N GLU A 30 -2.48 -35.02 -8.62
CA GLU A 30 -1.02 -34.87 -8.63
C GLU A 30 -0.64 -33.39 -8.62
N ILE A 31 0.30 -33.00 -7.77
CA ILE A 31 0.74 -31.60 -7.67
C ILE A 31 1.70 -31.30 -8.81
N LEU A 32 1.28 -30.38 -9.69
CA LEU A 32 2.12 -29.80 -10.72
C LEU A 32 2.33 -28.33 -10.39
N THR A 33 3.58 -27.87 -10.37
CA THR A 33 3.84 -26.45 -10.19
C THR A 33 3.76 -25.71 -11.53
N PRO A 34 3.43 -24.40 -11.50
CA PRO A 34 3.50 -23.56 -12.70
C PRO A 34 4.89 -23.59 -13.37
N ALA A 35 5.95 -23.73 -12.57
CA ALA A 35 7.32 -23.84 -13.06
C ALA A 35 7.54 -25.14 -13.86
N ASP A 36 7.06 -26.28 -13.35
CA ASP A 36 7.20 -27.58 -14.01
C ASP A 36 6.43 -27.59 -15.35
N VAL A 37 5.23 -27.00 -15.39
CA VAL A 37 4.44 -26.86 -16.62
C VAL A 37 5.09 -25.90 -17.61
N ASN A 38 5.63 -24.78 -17.15
CA ASN A 38 6.31 -23.82 -18.01
C ASN A 38 7.61 -24.37 -18.61
N ALA A 39 8.35 -25.19 -17.86
CA ALA A 39 9.52 -25.90 -18.37
C ALA A 39 9.15 -26.91 -19.46
N TRP A 40 8.07 -27.67 -19.27
CA TRP A 40 7.54 -28.58 -20.30
C TRP A 40 7.07 -27.80 -21.55
N LEU A 41 6.29 -26.73 -21.39
CA LEU A 41 5.85 -25.87 -22.49
C LEU A 41 7.03 -25.26 -23.27
N GLN A 42 8.10 -24.88 -22.57
CA GLN A 42 9.33 -24.39 -23.18
C GLN A 42 10.03 -25.46 -24.02
N ALA A 43 10.10 -26.70 -23.53
CA ALA A 43 10.68 -27.82 -24.27
C ALA A 43 9.87 -28.16 -25.54
N GLN A 44 8.56 -27.91 -25.53
CA GLN A 44 7.67 -28.10 -26.69
C GLN A 44 7.67 -26.90 -27.66
N GLY A 45 8.45 -25.85 -27.38
CA GLY A 45 8.47 -24.64 -28.22
C GLY A 45 7.18 -23.80 -28.16
N ALA A 46 6.34 -24.00 -27.14
CA ALA A 46 5.09 -23.25 -27.01
C ALA A 46 5.38 -21.77 -26.70
N PRO A 47 4.72 -20.82 -27.40
CA PRO A 47 4.96 -19.39 -27.25
C PRO A 47 4.31 -18.80 -25.99
N TYR A 48 3.39 -19.53 -25.35
CA TYR A 48 2.68 -19.09 -24.16
C TYR A 48 3.29 -19.71 -22.89
N ARG A 49 3.08 -19.02 -21.77
CA ARG A 49 3.48 -19.46 -20.43
C ARG A 49 2.25 -19.44 -19.53
N TRP A 50 2.14 -20.45 -18.67
CA TRP A 50 1.18 -20.43 -17.57
C TRP A 50 1.66 -19.42 -16.53
N ASN A 51 1.20 -18.19 -16.67
CA ASN A 51 1.44 -17.12 -15.72
C ASN A 51 0.43 -17.23 -14.58
N VAL A 52 0.79 -17.98 -13.54
CA VAL A 52 0.04 -17.97 -12.28
C VAL A 52 0.41 -16.75 -11.44
N LEU A 53 1.47 -16.05 -11.81
CA LEU A 53 1.96 -14.85 -11.12
C LEU A 53 0.93 -13.71 -11.06
N THR A 54 0.02 -13.55 -12.02
CA THR A 54 -0.99 -12.47 -11.90
C THR A 54 -2.01 -12.69 -10.79
N ASP A 55 -2.35 -13.94 -10.46
CA ASP A 55 -3.34 -14.26 -9.42
C ASP A 55 -2.67 -14.71 -8.11
N LEU A 56 -1.54 -15.40 -8.19
CA LEU A 56 -0.76 -15.80 -7.02
C LEU A 56 0.27 -14.77 -6.59
N GLU A 57 0.88 -13.89 -7.40
CA GLU A 57 1.70 -12.79 -6.81
C GLU A 57 0.82 -11.81 -6.04
N ALA A 58 -0.46 -11.67 -6.40
CA ALA A 58 -1.43 -10.93 -5.59
C ALA A 58 -1.70 -11.60 -4.23
N GLN A 59 -1.59 -12.92 -4.13
CA GLN A 59 -1.79 -13.70 -2.90
C GLN A 59 -0.48 -14.04 -2.15
N ASP A 60 0.64 -14.12 -2.84
CA ASP A 60 1.96 -14.60 -2.38
C ASP A 60 2.89 -13.43 -2.05
N ALA A 61 2.65 -12.23 -2.62
CA ALA A 61 3.14 -10.99 -2.01
C ALA A 61 2.49 -10.74 -0.63
N PHE A 62 1.32 -11.32 -0.39
CA PHE A 62 0.65 -11.36 0.92
C PHE A 62 1.23 -12.47 1.82
N ALA A 63 1.61 -13.64 1.30
CA ALA A 63 2.20 -14.73 2.09
C ALA A 63 3.70 -14.53 2.44
N LYS A 64 4.48 -13.87 1.57
CA LYS A 64 5.84 -13.39 1.91
C LYS A 64 5.83 -12.24 2.91
N PHE A 65 4.68 -11.62 3.10
CA PHE A 65 4.41 -10.69 4.17
C PHE A 65 3.88 -11.50 5.36
N ASP A 66 4.75 -12.25 6.02
CA ASP A 66 4.37 -13.02 7.21
C ASP A 66 3.72 -12.07 8.25
N PRO A 67 2.38 -12.14 8.44
CA PRO A 67 1.66 -11.16 9.26
C PRO A 67 1.98 -11.27 10.75
N LEU A 68 2.66 -12.35 11.16
CA LEU A 68 3.04 -12.60 12.55
C LEU A 68 4.52 -12.29 12.81
N GLN A 69 5.35 -12.20 11.77
CA GLN A 69 6.81 -12.18 11.94
C GLN A 69 7.47 -10.81 11.73
N ALA A 70 6.74 -9.82 11.19
CA ALA A 70 7.18 -8.43 11.16
C ALA A 70 6.08 -7.50 11.68
N ARG A 71 5.75 -7.61 12.98
CA ARG A 71 5.36 -6.39 13.69
C ARG A 71 6.53 -5.43 13.49
N TYR A 72 6.29 -4.33 12.79
CA TYR A 72 7.26 -3.27 12.63
C TYR A 72 7.81 -2.89 14.01
N ASP A 73 9.10 -2.53 14.05
CA ASP A 73 9.78 -2.12 15.29
C ASP A 73 9.08 -0.93 15.99
N ASP A 74 8.20 -0.21 15.28
CA ASP A 74 7.39 0.87 15.81
C ASP A 74 5.88 0.60 15.74
N GLU A 75 5.21 0.85 16.86
CA GLU A 75 3.76 0.71 17.08
C GLU A 75 2.93 1.51 16.06
N ARG A 76 3.47 2.65 15.60
CA ARG A 76 2.79 3.52 14.63
C ARG A 76 2.72 2.88 13.24
N SER A 77 3.75 2.16 12.82
CA SER A 77 3.77 1.40 11.59
C SER A 77 2.84 0.19 11.67
N ASN A 78 2.76 -0.49 12.84
CA ASN A 78 1.78 -1.56 13.07
C ASN A 78 0.34 -1.07 12.95
N GLN A 79 0.02 0.08 13.53
CA GLN A 79 -1.33 0.66 13.44
C GLN A 79 -1.68 1.07 11.99
N LYS A 80 -0.75 1.68 11.26
CA LYS A 80 -0.98 1.99 9.83
C LYS A 80 -1.21 0.73 9.01
N TYR A 81 -0.43 -0.32 9.30
CA TYR A 81 -0.57 -1.60 8.63
C TYR A 81 -1.92 -2.23 8.93
N ALA A 82 -2.36 -2.27 10.18
CA ALA A 82 -3.68 -2.78 10.57
C ALA A 82 -4.81 -2.06 9.81
N VAL A 83 -4.76 -0.72 9.73
CA VAL A 83 -5.75 0.04 8.94
C VAL A 83 -5.71 -0.34 7.46
N ALA A 84 -4.53 -0.42 6.86
CA ALA A 84 -4.37 -0.77 5.45
C ALA A 84 -4.83 -2.20 5.16
N TRP A 85 -4.51 -3.15 6.04
CA TRP A 85 -4.89 -4.54 5.96
C TRP A 85 -6.40 -4.71 5.98
N TRP A 86 -7.08 -4.19 7.01
CA TRP A 86 -8.53 -4.32 7.14
C TRP A 86 -9.29 -3.55 6.06
N ASN A 87 -8.73 -2.44 5.57
CA ASN A 87 -9.26 -1.77 4.38
C ASN A 87 -9.12 -2.60 3.09
N SER A 88 -8.05 -3.37 2.95
CA SER A 88 -7.85 -4.24 1.80
C SER A 88 -8.72 -5.50 1.89
N ALA A 89 -8.74 -6.16 3.04
CA ALA A 89 -9.42 -7.44 3.24
C ALA A 89 -10.96 -7.28 3.32
N LEU A 90 -11.43 -6.32 4.11
CA LEU A 90 -12.86 -6.14 4.42
C LEU A 90 -13.47 -4.90 3.79
N LYS A 91 -12.67 -4.00 3.21
CA LYS A 91 -13.11 -2.66 2.81
C LYS A 91 -13.63 -1.86 4.02
N ALA A 92 -12.98 -2.01 5.17
CA ALA A 92 -13.42 -1.46 6.46
C ALA A 92 -13.84 0.02 6.40
N SER A 93 -13.00 0.92 5.87
CA SER A 93 -13.33 2.35 5.71
C SER A 93 -14.61 2.58 4.89
N MET A 94 -14.82 1.82 3.81
CA MET A 94 -16.01 1.97 2.97
C MET A 94 -17.26 1.66 3.78
N TRP A 95 -17.28 0.53 4.49
CA TRP A 95 -18.43 0.12 5.29
C TRP A 95 -18.66 1.07 6.47
N TRP A 96 -17.60 1.53 7.12
CA TRP A 96 -17.72 2.47 8.24
C TRP A 96 -18.31 3.82 7.82
N GLU A 97 -18.08 4.27 6.59
CA GLU A 97 -18.60 5.53 6.05
C GLU A 97 -20.05 5.42 5.54
N LEU A 98 -20.61 4.22 5.40
CA LEU A 98 -21.99 4.06 4.93
C LEU A 98 -23.00 4.51 5.97
N LYS A 99 -24.00 5.28 5.50
CA LYS A 99 -25.11 5.77 6.32
C LYS A 99 -26.10 4.69 6.74
N SER A 100 -26.10 3.56 6.03
CA SER A 100 -27.01 2.44 6.28
C SER A 100 -26.37 1.15 5.81
N ILE A 101 -26.41 0.14 6.67
CA ILE A 101 -25.94 -1.22 6.38
C ILE A 101 -27.04 -2.20 6.76
N LYS A 102 -27.28 -3.19 5.90
CA LYS A 102 -28.29 -4.22 6.16
C LYS A 102 -27.87 -5.11 7.32
N PRO A 103 -28.81 -5.65 8.11
CA PRO A 103 -28.54 -6.58 9.21
C PRO A 103 -27.55 -7.68 8.85
N ARG A 104 -27.78 -8.34 7.71
CA ARG A 104 -26.91 -9.41 7.21
C ARG A 104 -25.49 -8.95 6.91
N GLU A 105 -25.34 -7.79 6.27
CA GLU A 105 -24.02 -7.21 5.94
C GLU A 105 -23.28 -6.81 7.22
N ALA A 106 -23.99 -6.22 8.19
CA ALA A 106 -23.42 -5.85 9.48
C ALA A 106 -22.99 -7.07 10.29
N ALA A 107 -23.80 -8.13 10.36
CA ALA A 107 -23.46 -9.37 11.03
C ALA A 107 -22.22 -10.03 10.40
N MET A 108 -22.16 -10.06 9.06
CA MET A 108 -20.97 -10.56 8.35
C MET A 108 -19.71 -9.77 8.70
N LEU A 109 -19.81 -8.44 8.66
CA LEU A 109 -18.68 -7.56 8.99
C LEU A 109 -18.23 -7.76 10.43
N LEU A 110 -19.14 -7.82 11.40
CA LEU A 110 -18.78 -8.09 12.79
C LEU A 110 -18.17 -9.48 13.01
N CYS A 111 -18.38 -10.42 12.09
CA CYS A 111 -17.71 -11.71 12.09
C CYS A 111 -16.40 -11.76 11.27
N GLY A 112 -15.91 -10.61 10.78
CA GLY A 112 -14.68 -10.56 9.98
C GLY A 112 -14.84 -11.08 8.55
N LEU A 113 -16.07 -11.09 8.03
CA LEU A 113 -16.36 -11.49 6.66
C LEU A 113 -16.68 -10.28 5.78
N ASN A 114 -16.13 -10.26 4.58
CA ASN A 114 -16.46 -9.24 3.58
C ASN A 114 -17.76 -9.61 2.86
N PRO A 115 -18.83 -8.79 2.94
CA PRO A 115 -20.10 -9.06 2.24
C PRO A 115 -19.97 -9.13 0.71
N HIS A 116 -18.90 -8.56 0.15
CA HIS A 116 -18.58 -8.61 -1.27
C HIS A 116 -17.58 -9.71 -1.65
N GLY A 117 -17.15 -10.54 -0.70
CA GLY A 117 -16.27 -11.68 -0.98
C GLY A 117 -16.97 -12.75 -1.82
N ARG A 118 -16.20 -13.52 -2.60
CA ARG A 118 -16.75 -14.66 -3.36
C ARG A 118 -17.30 -15.78 -2.46
N GLU A 119 -16.84 -15.84 -1.21
CA GLU A 119 -17.22 -16.81 -0.18
C GLU A 119 -18.11 -16.18 0.90
N ALA A 120 -18.84 -15.11 0.56
CA ALA A 120 -19.68 -14.28 1.44
C ALA A 120 -20.96 -15.00 1.95
N THR A 121 -20.82 -16.21 2.47
CA THR A 121 -21.86 -16.92 3.23
C THR A 121 -21.37 -17.02 4.67
N GLY A 122 -22.14 -16.52 5.64
CA GLY A 122 -21.74 -16.63 7.07
C GLY A 122 -21.60 -18.07 7.58
N GLU A 123 -22.02 -19.06 6.78
CA GLU A 123 -21.76 -20.49 6.94
C GLU A 123 -20.29 -20.89 6.68
N ALA A 124 -19.48 -20.00 6.09
CA ALA A 124 -18.06 -20.23 5.84
C ALA A 124 -17.19 -20.03 7.09
N LEU A 125 -17.75 -19.57 8.21
CA LEU A 125 -17.02 -19.44 9.48
C LEU A 125 -16.69 -20.81 10.04
N ALA A 126 -15.47 -20.94 10.56
CA ALA A 126 -15.08 -22.13 11.28
C ALA A 126 -15.96 -22.31 12.54
N PRO A 127 -16.32 -23.56 12.90
CA PRO A 127 -17.09 -23.83 14.12
C PRO A 127 -16.35 -23.41 15.40
N GLU A 128 -15.03 -23.30 15.35
CA GLU A 128 -14.16 -22.99 16.51
C GLU A 128 -13.37 -21.67 16.35
N GLY A 129 -13.77 -20.79 15.43
CA GLY A 129 -13.15 -19.47 15.22
C GLY A 129 -13.77 -18.38 16.09
N GLU A 130 -13.04 -17.28 16.32
CA GLU A 130 -13.59 -16.06 16.91
C GLU A 130 -14.01 -15.09 15.80
N PRO A 131 -15.31 -14.78 15.65
CA PRO A 131 -16.49 -15.43 16.21
C PRO A 131 -16.94 -16.66 15.38
N SER A 132 -17.65 -17.57 16.02
CA SER A 132 -18.04 -18.85 15.44
C SER A 132 -19.22 -18.73 14.48
N ALA A 133 -19.51 -19.80 13.73
CA ALA A 133 -20.71 -19.88 12.91
C ALA A 133 -22.02 -19.70 13.72
N ASP A 134 -22.04 -20.09 15.00
CA ASP A 134 -23.21 -19.91 15.86
C ASP A 134 -23.32 -18.49 16.42
N ASP A 135 -22.19 -17.82 16.68
CA ASP A 135 -22.16 -16.40 17.02
C ASP A 135 -22.72 -15.56 15.87
N TYR A 136 -22.35 -15.89 14.63
CA TYR A 136 -22.90 -15.24 13.43
C TYR A 136 -24.43 -15.40 13.33
N LYS A 137 -24.96 -16.62 13.51
CA LYS A 137 -26.42 -16.85 13.48
C LYS A 137 -27.13 -16.07 14.58
N THR A 138 -26.52 -16.02 15.76
CA THR A 138 -27.04 -15.28 16.91
C THR A 138 -27.09 -13.78 16.61
N LEU A 139 -25.97 -13.19 16.14
CA LEU A 139 -25.90 -11.81 15.69
C LEU A 139 -26.96 -11.49 14.63
N LEU A 140 -27.06 -12.32 13.60
CA LEU A 140 -28.01 -12.13 12.51
C LEU A 140 -29.45 -12.12 13.02
N ARG A 141 -29.81 -13.06 13.91
CA ARG A 141 -31.16 -13.13 14.48
C ARG A 141 -31.51 -11.88 15.29
N TYR A 142 -30.60 -11.39 16.12
CA TYR A 142 -30.81 -10.16 16.88
C TYR A 142 -30.88 -8.93 15.97
N PHE A 143 -30.08 -8.88 14.91
CA PHE A 143 -30.06 -7.75 14.00
C PHE A 143 -31.32 -7.71 13.12
N ASP A 144 -31.82 -8.87 12.69
CA ASP A 144 -33.07 -8.97 11.94
C ASP A 144 -34.29 -8.55 12.79
N ASP A 145 -34.30 -8.88 14.07
CA ASP A 145 -35.35 -8.45 15.02
C ASP A 145 -35.32 -6.93 15.22
N GLU A 146 -34.13 -6.40 15.53
CA GLU A 146 -33.90 -4.97 15.75
C GLU A 146 -34.13 -4.13 14.48
N ALA A 147 -33.94 -4.69 13.29
CA ALA A 147 -34.17 -4.00 12.01
C ALA A 147 -35.65 -3.85 11.63
N GLN A 148 -36.57 -4.52 12.33
CA GLN A 148 -38.01 -4.35 12.10
C GLN A 148 -38.48 -2.92 12.43
N ASP A 149 -37.71 -2.17 13.21
CA ASP A 149 -37.99 -0.78 13.58
C ASP A 149 -37.80 0.23 12.43
N ALA A 150 -37.54 -0.23 11.19
CA ALA A 150 -37.40 0.56 9.97
C ALA A 150 -36.33 1.68 9.98
N GLN A 151 -35.48 1.72 11.01
CA GLN A 151 -34.38 2.68 11.10
C GLN A 151 -33.16 2.20 10.31
N ALA A 152 -32.68 3.06 9.41
CA ALA A 152 -31.38 2.89 8.79
C ALA A 152 -30.29 3.00 9.87
N ARG A 153 -29.50 1.94 10.04
CA ARG A 153 -28.39 1.90 11.01
C ARG A 153 -27.02 1.84 10.35
N THR A 154 -26.04 2.55 10.91
CA THR A 154 -24.63 2.50 10.51
C THR A 154 -23.91 1.30 11.13
N LEU A 155 -22.71 0.97 10.65
CA LEU A 155 -21.90 -0.11 11.25
C LEU A 155 -21.62 0.14 12.74
N GLN A 156 -21.34 1.39 13.10
CA GLN A 156 -21.09 1.80 14.47
C GLN A 156 -22.30 1.52 15.37
N GLN A 157 -23.51 1.82 14.91
CA GLN A 157 -24.73 1.55 15.68
C GLN A 157 -25.00 0.06 15.87
N TRP A 158 -24.65 -0.76 14.86
CA TRP A 158 -24.73 -2.22 14.97
C TRP A 158 -23.71 -2.78 15.95
N LEU A 159 -22.47 -2.27 15.94
CA LEU A 159 -21.44 -2.61 16.92
C LEU A 159 -21.88 -2.24 18.35
N ASP A 160 -22.35 -1.00 18.55
CA ASP A 160 -22.85 -0.54 19.85
C ASP A 160 -24.03 -1.38 20.35
N PHE A 161 -24.88 -1.87 19.44
CA PHE A 161 -25.97 -2.77 19.78
C PHE A 161 -25.45 -4.17 20.17
N ALA A 162 -24.52 -4.75 19.40
CA ALA A 162 -23.90 -6.04 19.72
C ALA A 162 -23.21 -6.00 21.09
N THR A 163 -22.41 -4.96 21.35
CA THR A 163 -21.72 -4.76 22.63
C THR A 163 -22.71 -4.60 23.79
N ARG A 164 -23.80 -3.83 23.62
CA ARG A 164 -24.83 -3.68 24.67
C ARG A 164 -25.59 -4.99 24.96
N LYS A 165 -25.72 -5.86 23.97
CA LYS A 165 -26.37 -7.18 24.10
C LYS A 165 -25.39 -8.27 24.54
N GLY A 166 -24.10 -7.96 24.67
CA GLY A 166 -23.07 -8.94 25.03
C GLY A 166 -22.83 -9.98 23.94
N LEU A 167 -23.04 -9.62 22.68
CA LEU A 167 -22.81 -10.52 21.54
C LEU A 167 -21.32 -10.48 21.15
N SER A 168 -20.75 -11.66 20.92
CA SER A 168 -19.36 -11.80 20.47
C SER A 168 -19.19 -11.26 19.06
N HIS A 169 -18.17 -10.42 18.85
CA HIS A 169 -17.74 -9.93 17.54
C HIS A 169 -16.23 -10.12 17.39
N HIS A 170 -15.75 -10.09 16.15
CA HIS A 170 -14.34 -10.31 15.84
C HIS A 170 -13.50 -9.10 16.23
N SER A 171 -12.31 -9.36 16.80
CA SER A 171 -11.32 -8.36 17.20
C SER A 171 -10.89 -7.37 16.11
N TRP A 172 -11.10 -7.67 14.82
CA TRP A 172 -10.61 -6.82 13.72
C TRP A 172 -11.15 -5.41 13.81
N ILE A 173 -12.41 -5.27 14.26
CA ILE A 173 -13.09 -3.98 14.31
C ILE A 173 -12.50 -3.12 15.43
N ASP A 174 -12.16 -3.75 16.55
CA ASP A 174 -11.51 -3.09 17.69
C ASP A 174 -10.07 -2.69 17.34
N GLU A 175 -9.30 -3.60 16.74
CA GLU A 175 -7.94 -3.33 16.24
C GLU A 175 -7.93 -2.19 15.21
N TRP A 176 -8.90 -2.19 14.29
CA TRP A 176 -9.03 -1.15 13.27
C TRP A 176 -9.45 0.20 13.87
N LEU A 177 -10.39 0.20 14.84
CA LEU A 177 -10.83 1.39 15.55
C LEU A 177 -9.70 2.01 16.39
N GLU A 178 -8.89 1.20 17.05
CA GLU A 178 -7.72 1.65 17.82
C GLU A 178 -6.64 2.24 16.90
N ALA A 179 -6.43 1.65 15.72
CA ALA A 179 -5.42 2.09 14.77
C ALA A 179 -5.83 3.31 13.92
N MET A 180 -7.14 3.55 13.76
CA MET A 180 -7.69 4.62 12.94
C MET A 180 -7.24 6.03 13.33
N PRO A 181 -7.28 6.47 14.61
CA PRO A 181 -6.80 7.78 15.03
C PRO A 181 -5.36 8.04 14.62
N THR A 182 -4.50 7.03 14.73
CA THR A 182 -3.08 7.15 14.38
C THR A 182 -2.87 7.19 12.87
N ALA A 183 -3.60 6.37 12.10
CA ALA A 183 -3.57 6.45 10.64
C ALA A 183 -4.06 7.81 10.15
N ARG A 184 -5.14 8.32 10.75
CA ARG A 184 -5.74 9.62 10.42
C ARG A 184 -4.85 10.78 10.84
N ALA A 185 -4.24 10.73 12.02
CA ALA A 185 -3.23 11.69 12.46
C ALA A 185 -1.94 11.62 11.61
N SER A 186 -1.66 10.49 10.94
CA SER A 186 -0.53 10.38 10.02
C SER A 186 -0.86 10.90 8.62
N SER A 187 -2.10 10.72 8.17
CA SER A 187 -2.62 11.37 6.95
C SER A 187 -2.84 12.87 7.14
N GLY A 188 -3.17 13.29 8.36
CA GLY A 188 -3.34 14.67 8.82
C GLY A 188 -2.07 15.31 9.38
N ALA A 189 -1.00 14.55 9.65
CA ALA A 189 0.35 15.07 9.85
C ALA A 189 1.03 15.43 8.51
N SER A 190 0.24 15.53 7.44
CA SER A 190 0.52 16.39 6.29
C SER A 190 -0.30 17.71 6.33
N ALA A 191 -1.01 18.02 7.43
CA ALA A 191 -1.97 19.11 7.47
C ALA A 191 -2.28 19.70 8.87
N THR A 192 -1.33 19.79 9.81
CA THR A 192 -1.31 20.90 10.81
C THR A 192 0.06 21.02 11.51
N GLU A 193 1.12 21.29 10.74
CA GLU A 193 2.13 22.24 11.21
C GLU A 193 1.64 23.65 10.83
N PRO A 194 2.00 24.71 11.59
CA PRO A 194 1.30 25.99 11.55
C PRO A 194 1.21 26.52 10.12
N ALA A 195 0.02 27.04 9.79
CA ALA A 195 -0.31 27.70 8.55
C ALA A 195 0.68 28.84 8.26
N GLY A 196 1.80 28.47 7.63
CA GLY A 196 2.85 29.34 7.15
C GLY A 196 3.21 28.91 5.74
N ARG A 197 2.37 29.29 4.78
CA ARG A 197 2.66 29.36 3.33
C ARG A 197 3.52 28.22 2.75
N ALA A 198 2.85 27.27 2.11
CA ALA A 198 3.44 26.59 0.96
C ALA A 198 3.85 27.64 -0.09
N GLY A 199 5.16 27.79 -0.32
CA GLY A 199 5.73 28.70 -1.31
C GLY A 199 7.01 29.36 -0.81
N SER A 200 8.16 28.87 -1.30
CA SER A 200 9.53 29.32 -0.97
C SER A 200 10.07 28.93 0.41
N ALA A 201 10.50 27.68 0.55
CA ALA A 201 11.56 27.39 1.53
C ALA A 201 12.79 28.22 1.12
N VAL A 202 13.11 29.25 1.92
CA VAL A 202 14.33 30.03 1.77
C VAL A 202 15.49 29.08 1.96
N TRP A 203 16.21 28.78 0.88
CA TRP A 203 17.41 27.97 0.93
C TRP A 203 18.52 28.76 1.60
N THR A 204 18.71 28.54 2.89
CA THR A 204 19.82 29.09 3.66
C THR A 204 21.16 28.56 3.13
N LYS A 205 22.26 29.29 3.38
CA LYS A 205 23.59 28.88 2.92
C LYS A 205 23.99 27.53 3.52
N GLU A 206 23.72 27.32 4.80
CA GLU A 206 23.96 26.05 5.51
C GLU A 206 23.23 24.89 4.84
N ARG A 207 21.94 25.05 4.52
CA ARG A 207 21.14 24.00 3.89
C ARG A 207 21.58 23.69 2.46
N LYS A 208 22.12 24.67 1.73
CA LYS A 208 22.76 24.46 0.42
C LYS A 208 24.10 23.73 0.55
N GLU A 209 24.86 23.98 1.62
CA GLU A 209 26.14 23.32 1.88
C GLU A 209 25.96 21.86 2.32
N GLU A 210 25.00 21.59 3.20
CA GLU A 210 24.62 20.22 3.59
C GLU A 210 24.16 19.38 2.39
N ALA A 211 23.32 19.95 1.52
CA ALA A 211 22.87 19.28 0.31
C ALA A 211 24.03 19.00 -0.67
N ARG A 212 25.04 19.86 -0.73
CA ARG A 212 26.26 19.64 -1.54
C ARG A 212 27.15 18.57 -0.96
N ALA A 213 27.41 18.62 0.35
CA ALA A 213 28.21 17.61 1.05
C ALA A 213 27.58 16.22 0.92
N MET A 214 26.24 16.14 0.96
CA MET A 214 25.52 14.89 0.75
C MET A 214 25.63 14.37 -0.69
N LEU A 215 25.53 15.25 -1.70
CA LEU A 215 25.74 14.87 -3.09
C LEU A 215 27.16 14.35 -3.33
N GLU A 216 28.17 15.02 -2.79
CA GLU A 216 29.58 14.66 -2.94
C GLU A 216 29.90 13.32 -2.25
N ARG A 217 29.37 13.11 -1.04
CA ARG A 217 29.49 11.83 -0.32
C ARG A 217 28.85 10.68 -1.10
N LEU A 218 27.63 10.86 -1.61
CA LEU A 218 26.92 9.81 -2.34
C LEU A 218 27.53 9.57 -3.73
N GLN A 219 28.09 10.60 -4.37
CA GLN A 219 28.80 10.47 -5.63
C GLN A 219 30.14 9.72 -5.45
N GLY A 220 30.88 9.97 -4.38
CA GLY A 220 32.11 9.24 -4.03
C GLY A 220 31.86 7.76 -3.73
N GLN A 221 30.64 7.40 -3.32
CA GLN A 221 30.20 6.01 -3.12
C GLN A 221 29.75 5.30 -4.41
N GLY A 222 29.80 5.96 -5.57
CA GLY A 222 29.45 5.35 -6.87
C GLY A 222 27.95 5.10 -7.06
N LEU A 223 27.08 5.68 -6.23
CA LEU A 223 25.63 5.51 -6.33
C LEU A 223 25.09 6.24 -7.57
N LYS A 224 24.50 5.50 -8.52
CA LYS A 224 23.94 6.08 -9.76
C LYS A 224 22.73 7.01 -9.53
N ASN A 225 22.04 6.87 -8.39
CA ASN A 225 20.81 7.63 -8.06
C ASN A 225 21.00 8.70 -6.96
N TYR A 226 22.24 9.07 -6.66
CA TYR A 226 22.60 10.01 -5.60
C TYR A 226 21.77 11.30 -5.60
N ALA A 227 21.50 11.91 -6.76
CA ALA A 227 20.70 13.13 -6.87
C ALA A 227 19.22 12.95 -6.49
N ALA A 228 18.63 11.78 -6.76
CA ALA A 228 17.25 11.48 -6.38
C ALA A 228 17.15 11.22 -4.87
N THR A 229 18.15 10.53 -4.32
CA THR A 229 18.25 10.27 -2.87
C THR A 229 18.42 11.57 -2.08
N THR A 230 19.31 12.47 -2.52
CA THR A 230 19.45 13.79 -1.88
C THR A 230 18.18 14.62 -2.03
N ALA A 231 17.53 14.61 -3.20
CA ALA A 231 16.30 15.38 -3.39
C ALA A 231 15.17 14.92 -2.46
N LYS A 232 15.04 13.61 -2.27
CA LYS A 232 14.10 13.00 -1.33
C LYS A 232 14.42 13.39 0.13
N ALA A 233 15.69 13.36 0.52
CA ALA A 233 16.12 13.73 1.87
C ALA A 233 15.81 15.20 2.22
N PHE A 234 15.84 16.10 1.23
CA PHE A 234 15.55 17.51 1.40
C PHE A 234 14.10 17.89 1.06
N GLY A 235 13.22 16.92 0.78
CA GLY A 235 11.80 17.15 0.48
C GLY A 235 11.56 17.95 -0.79
N VAL A 236 12.47 17.90 -1.77
CA VAL A 236 12.41 18.66 -3.03
C VAL A 236 12.47 17.74 -4.23
N SER A 237 11.99 18.21 -5.39
CA SER A 237 12.20 17.47 -6.64
C SER A 237 13.67 17.53 -7.06
N GLY A 238 14.16 16.49 -7.75
CA GLY A 238 15.53 16.47 -8.25
C GLY A 238 15.86 17.64 -9.18
N SER A 239 14.87 18.16 -9.92
CA SER A 239 15.02 19.35 -10.74
C SER A 239 15.16 20.62 -9.90
N ARG A 240 14.41 20.75 -8.80
CA ARG A 240 14.50 21.90 -7.89
C ARG A 240 15.81 21.89 -7.09
N LEU A 241 16.28 20.72 -6.66
CA LEU A 241 17.58 20.55 -6.02
C LEU A 241 18.71 21.06 -6.94
N ARG A 242 18.70 20.66 -8.22
CA ARG A 242 19.69 21.13 -9.22
C ARG A 242 19.60 22.64 -9.47
N GLU A 243 18.39 23.18 -9.52
CA GLU A 243 18.15 24.62 -9.76
C GLU A 243 18.69 25.47 -8.60
N VAL A 244 18.47 25.05 -7.35
CA VAL A 244 18.89 25.84 -6.19
C VAL A 244 20.38 25.69 -5.86
N LEU A 245 20.98 24.54 -6.21
CA LEU A 245 22.41 24.34 -6.05
C LEU A 245 23.24 24.96 -7.19
N LYS A 246 22.62 25.28 -8.34
CA LYS A 246 23.23 26.01 -9.48
C LYS A 246 23.51 27.49 -9.24
N ASP A 247 23.13 28.03 -8.08
CA ASP A 247 23.14 29.48 -7.76
C ASP A 247 24.54 30.10 -7.52
N LYS A 248 25.55 29.60 -8.22
CA LYS A 248 26.88 30.21 -8.39
C LYS A 248 27.44 29.92 -9.79
N LYS A 249 26.81 30.53 -10.80
CA LYS A 249 27.51 31.06 -11.97
C LYS A 249 26.78 32.33 -12.40
N GLU A 250 27.26 33.45 -11.85
CA GLU A 250 27.18 34.80 -12.43
C GLU A 250 25.78 35.36 -12.77
N LYS A 251 25.10 35.94 -11.77
CA LYS A 251 24.41 37.22 -11.99
C LYS A 251 25.41 38.36 -11.81
N GLY A 252 26.28 38.54 -12.80
CA GLY A 252 27.01 39.78 -13.01
C GLY A 252 26.16 40.73 -13.84
N THR A 253 25.21 41.44 -13.22
CA THR A 253 24.52 42.55 -13.87
C THR A 253 25.43 43.79 -13.84
N PRO A 254 25.58 44.53 -14.95
CA PRO A 254 26.35 45.77 -14.95
C PRO A 254 25.69 46.80 -14.02
N LYS A 255 26.48 47.33 -13.10
CA LYS A 255 26.14 48.43 -12.19
C LYS A 255 25.80 49.68 -13.02
N LYS A 256 24.51 50.02 -13.13
CA LYS A 256 24.10 51.40 -13.47
C LYS A 256 24.37 52.26 -12.24
N LEU A 257 25.49 52.98 -12.25
CA LEU A 257 25.67 54.17 -11.41
C LEU A 257 25.05 55.34 -12.15
N ASN A 258 23.92 55.80 -11.64
CA ASN A 258 23.38 57.11 -11.95
C ASN A 258 24.28 58.13 -11.24
N ASN A 259 24.90 59.03 -12.00
CA ASN A 259 25.19 60.37 -11.52
C ASN A 259 25.09 61.32 -12.72
N SER A 260 24.12 62.22 -12.62
CA SER A 260 24.01 63.43 -13.41
C SER A 260 25.31 64.23 -13.33
N ALA A 261 25.82 64.69 -14.46
CA ALA A 261 26.19 66.09 -14.70
C ALA A 261 27.04 66.24 -15.98
N PHE A 262 26.83 67.38 -16.66
CA PHE A 262 27.76 68.03 -17.60
C PHE A 262 27.77 67.63 -19.09
N THR A 263 26.81 68.21 -19.81
CA THR A 263 26.98 69.19 -20.90
C THR A 263 27.98 68.97 -22.06
N TRP A 264 27.38 69.03 -23.26
CA TRP A 264 27.73 69.77 -24.48
C TRP A 264 28.79 69.25 -25.48
N ARG A 265 28.34 69.34 -26.76
CA ARG A 265 29.05 69.72 -28.01
C ARG A 265 29.52 68.56 -28.90
N ARG A 266 28.76 68.20 -29.95
CA ARG A 266 28.64 68.77 -31.32
C ARG A 266 29.81 68.40 -32.25
N SER A 267 29.40 67.86 -33.41
CA SER A 267 30.12 67.89 -34.70
C SER A 267 31.31 66.92 -34.82
N SER A 268 31.64 66.33 -35.95
CA SER A 268 31.08 66.13 -37.29
C SER A 268 32.23 65.52 -38.09
N THR A 269 31.94 64.61 -39.04
CA THR A 269 32.77 64.31 -40.24
C THR A 269 34.17 63.73 -39.98
N LYS A 270 34.77 62.86 -40.80
CA LYS A 270 34.78 62.59 -42.24
C LYS A 270 35.44 61.18 -42.38
N GLU A 271 34.99 60.28 -43.25
CA GLU A 271 35.65 60.01 -44.57
C GLU A 271 37.18 59.92 -44.44
N ARG A 272 37.84 58.80 -44.76
CA ARG A 272 37.71 57.86 -45.87
C ARG A 272 38.32 56.52 -45.51
#